data_AF-A0A0P0H282-F1
#
_entry.id   AF-A0A0P0H282-F1
#
_cell.length_a   1.000
_cell.length_b   1.000
_cell.length_c   1.000
_cell.angle_alpha   90.00
_cell.angle_beta   90.00
_cell.angle_gamma   90.00
#
_symmetry.space_group_name_H-M   'P 1'
#
loop_
_entity.id
_entity.type
_entity.pdbx_description
1 polymer ?
#
loop_
_entity_poly.entity_id
_entity_poly.type
_entity_poly.pdbx_seq_one_letter_code
_entity_poly.pdbx_strand_id
1 'polypeptide(L)'
;LLGNKYTNDNNKALQAMKYSFYDYGDIIKGTDMMNNSLLNKLTEKLDNVLQETASTGQSDVRKKWWNDNKTHVWHAMLCGYMSKNTEERNNEQLSDKWCPLPEEDSTPQFLRWLEEWSRQFCEEKKTKTLSLEKLCLDNDKDTTKSGAYKSYHLSDPNCISWYNTYEAWLRSKNDQWKGWKEKYENYEKEKVDPSTPGVSSPPGTPSQNGAEEYVKSKCEQCNCNINSLDDMYKEIKNPNINSIKQIVQKVHDDIPELKYKTANNVITAVENLVE
;
A
#
# COMPACT_ATOMS: atom_id res chain seq x y z
N LEU A 1 17.77 -2.81 -7.03
CA LEU A 1 16.56 -3.68 -6.98
C LEU A 1 15.27 -2.91 -7.20
N LEU A 2 14.91 -1.96 -6.33
CA LEU A 2 13.65 -1.19 -6.48
C LEU A 2 13.59 -0.40 -7.80
N GLY A 3 14.71 0.18 -8.24
CA GLY A 3 14.80 0.77 -9.58
C GLY A 3 14.52 -0.22 -10.72
N ASN A 4 14.80 -1.52 -10.53
CA ASN A 4 14.49 -2.57 -11.52
C ASN A 4 13.00 -2.92 -11.52
N LYS A 5 12.41 -2.98 -10.32
CA LYS A 5 10.99 -3.28 -10.16
C LYS A 5 10.10 -2.17 -10.74
N TYR A 6 10.48 -0.92 -10.53
CA TYR A 6 9.72 0.26 -10.93
C TYR A 6 10.43 1.04 -12.05
N THR A 7 10.82 0.35 -13.13
CA THR A 7 11.63 0.93 -14.22
C THR A 7 10.96 2.14 -14.88
N ASN A 8 9.64 2.10 -15.05
CA ASN A 8 8.86 3.11 -15.77
C ASN A 8 8.08 4.04 -14.82
N ASP A 9 8.28 3.93 -13.51
CA ASP A 9 7.57 4.73 -12.52
C ASP A 9 8.51 5.21 -11.42
N ASN A 10 9.17 6.33 -11.71
CA ASN A 10 10.12 6.96 -10.80
C ASN A 10 9.46 7.39 -9.49
N ASN A 11 8.17 7.74 -9.49
CA ASN A 11 7.48 8.13 -8.26
C ASN A 11 7.22 6.92 -7.35
N LYS A 12 6.77 5.78 -7.90
CA LYS A 12 6.65 4.52 -7.15
C LYS A 12 8.00 4.02 -6.66
N ALA A 13 9.04 4.15 -7.48
CA ALA A 13 10.40 3.80 -7.08
C ALA A 13 10.87 4.62 -5.88
N LEU A 14 10.72 5.95 -5.93
CA LEU A 14 11.07 6.85 -4.83
C LEU A 14 10.32 6.50 -3.56
N GLN A 15 9.00 6.28 -3.66
CA GLN A 15 8.18 5.95 -2.50
C GLN A 15 8.57 4.61 -1.87
N ALA A 16 8.81 3.58 -2.67
CA ALA A 16 9.29 2.28 -2.18
C ALA A 16 10.67 2.40 -1.51
N MET A 17 11.55 3.24 -2.07
CA MET A 17 12.86 3.52 -1.45
C MET A 17 12.72 4.23 -0.11
N LYS A 18 11.77 5.15 0.05
CA LYS A 18 11.46 5.77 1.35
C LYS A 18 11.01 4.72 2.37
N TYR A 19 10.07 3.84 2.01
CA TYR A 19 9.64 2.76 2.92
C TYR A 19 10.82 1.86 3.35
N SER A 20 11.66 1.44 2.41
CA SER A 20 12.87 0.65 2.73
C SER A 20 13.88 1.43 3.58
N PHE A 21 14.03 2.73 3.36
CA PHE A 21 14.91 3.58 4.17
C PHE A 21 14.47 3.60 5.64
N TYR A 22 13.16 3.75 5.89
CA TYR A 22 12.63 3.71 7.25
C TYR A 22 12.78 2.31 7.87
N ASP A 23 12.56 1.24 7.10
CA ASP A 23 12.76 -0.13 7.61
C ASP A 23 14.25 -0.41 7.92
N TYR A 24 15.19 0.10 7.14
CA TYR A 24 16.61 0.06 7.53
C TYR A 24 16.84 0.79 8.85
N GLY A 25 16.20 1.93 9.05
CA GLY A 25 16.23 2.65 10.32
C GLY A 25 15.73 1.79 11.48
N ASP A 26 14.58 1.15 11.35
CA ASP A 26 14.02 0.27 12.38
C ASP A 26 14.89 -0.97 12.64
N ILE A 27 15.43 -1.60 11.58
CA ILE A 27 16.38 -2.71 11.71
C ILE A 27 17.62 -2.25 12.47
N ILE A 28 18.18 -1.09 12.12
CA ILE A 28 19.39 -0.57 12.75
C ILE A 28 19.12 -0.14 14.18
N LYS A 29 17.98 0.48 14.50
CA LYS A 29 17.61 0.90 15.85
C LYS A 29 17.16 -0.26 16.75
N GLY A 30 16.85 -1.42 16.17
CA GLY A 30 16.31 -2.58 16.88
C GLY A 30 14.82 -2.44 17.22
N THR A 31 14.09 -1.64 16.43
CA THR A 31 12.65 -1.40 16.56
C THR A 31 11.81 -2.08 15.47
N ASP A 32 12.47 -2.80 14.55
CA ASP A 32 11.81 -3.59 13.52
C ASP A 32 10.93 -4.70 14.09
N MET A 33 9.73 -4.85 13.55
CA MET A 33 8.73 -5.82 14.02
C MET A 33 8.85 -7.19 13.37
N MET A 34 9.67 -7.37 12.32
CA MET A 34 9.83 -8.68 11.71
C MET A 34 10.65 -9.58 12.64
N ASN A 35 10.06 -10.71 13.02
CA ASN A 35 10.75 -11.72 13.82
C ASN A 35 11.11 -12.93 12.97
N ASN A 36 12.39 -13.04 12.60
CA ASN A 36 12.93 -14.23 11.95
C ASN A 36 14.40 -14.47 12.31
N SER A 37 14.86 -15.70 12.11
CA SER A 37 16.22 -16.12 12.51
C SER A 37 17.33 -15.30 11.84
N LEU A 38 17.13 -14.80 10.62
CA LEU A 38 18.14 -13.98 9.93
C LEU A 38 18.26 -12.60 10.56
N LEU A 39 17.13 -11.95 10.88
CA LEU A 39 17.13 -10.65 11.55
C LEU A 39 17.67 -10.74 12.97
N ASN A 40 17.38 -11.82 13.70
CA ASN A 40 17.96 -12.02 15.05
C ASN A 40 19.50 -12.09 14.99
N LYS A 41 20.04 -12.86 14.04
CA LYS A 41 21.50 -12.93 13.80
C LYS A 41 22.09 -11.60 13.33
N LEU A 42 21.35 -10.83 12.53
CA LEU A 42 21.79 -9.50 12.10
C LEU A 42 21.84 -8.54 13.29
N THR A 43 20.82 -8.55 14.15
CA THR A 43 20.76 -7.76 15.39
C THR A 43 21.94 -8.08 16.29
N GLU A 44 22.25 -9.35 16.55
CA GLU A 44 23.43 -9.76 17.34
C GLU A 44 24.75 -9.23 16.73
N LYS A 45 24.88 -9.27 15.40
CA LYS A 45 26.07 -8.73 14.71
C LYS A 45 26.16 -7.22 14.81
N LEU A 46 25.05 -6.52 14.65
CA LEU A 46 24.98 -5.06 14.81
C LEU A 46 25.34 -4.67 16.24
N ASP A 47 24.85 -5.41 17.23
CA ASP A 47 25.19 -5.18 18.63
C ASP A 47 26.69 -5.36 18.91
N ASN A 48 27.33 -6.32 18.24
CA ASN A 48 28.78 -6.54 18.36
C ASN A 48 29.64 -5.51 17.63
N VAL A 49 29.20 -5.03 16.46
CA VAL A 49 29.95 -4.06 15.66
C VAL A 49 29.77 -2.64 16.19
N LEU A 50 28.59 -2.32 16.71
CA LEU A 50 28.21 -1.01 17.25
C LEU A 50 28.30 -1.01 18.78
N GLN A 51 29.41 -1.50 19.33
CA GLN A 51 29.69 -1.40 20.77
C GLN A 51 30.36 -0.07 21.08
N GLU A 52 29.89 0.62 22.11
CA GLU A 52 30.68 1.66 22.78
C GLU A 52 31.23 1.13 24.11
N THR A 53 32.41 1.58 24.49
CA THR A 53 33.08 1.23 25.77
C THR A 53 32.46 1.94 26.99
N ALA A 54 31.40 2.73 26.81
CA ALA A 54 30.77 3.54 27.84
C ALA A 54 29.37 3.00 28.23
N SER A 55 28.94 3.35 29.45
CA SER A 55 27.80 2.82 30.21
C SER A 55 26.39 3.05 29.63
N THR A 56 26.26 3.46 28.37
CA THR A 56 24.97 3.69 27.70
C THR A 56 24.37 2.38 27.18
N GLY A 57 23.04 2.25 27.20
CA GLY A 57 22.36 1.05 26.71
C GLY A 57 22.56 0.84 25.21
N GLN A 58 22.64 -0.42 24.77
CA GLN A 58 22.89 -0.80 23.37
C GLN A 58 21.89 -0.19 22.36
N SER A 59 20.63 -0.02 22.77
CA SER A 59 19.61 0.65 21.96
C SER A 59 19.94 2.12 21.68
N ASP A 60 20.52 2.83 22.65
CA ASP A 60 20.86 4.25 22.50
C ASP A 60 22.07 4.44 21.58
N VAL A 61 23.05 3.53 21.67
CA VAL A 61 24.20 3.50 20.75
C VAL A 61 23.73 3.34 19.30
N ARG A 62 22.81 2.40 19.06
CA ARG A 62 22.28 2.13 17.72
C ARG A 62 21.42 3.27 17.17
N LYS A 63 20.60 3.91 18.02
CA LYS A 63 19.85 5.13 17.66
C LYS A 63 20.78 6.29 17.32
N LYS A 64 21.83 6.49 18.11
CA LYS A 64 22.84 7.52 17.86
C LYS A 64 23.53 7.27 16.52
N TRP A 65 23.99 6.04 16.28
CA TRP A 65 24.62 5.67 15.01
C TRP A 65 23.70 5.94 13.82
N TRP A 66 22.42 5.55 13.90
CA TRP A 66 21.46 5.83 12.84
C TRP A 66 21.31 7.34 12.60
N ASN A 67 21.15 8.14 13.65
CA ASN A 67 21.04 9.59 13.52
C ASN A 67 22.27 10.23 12.89
N ASP A 68 23.46 9.76 13.25
CA ASP A 68 24.74 10.24 12.71
C ASP A 68 24.95 9.83 11.23
N ASN A 69 24.34 8.72 10.77
CA ASN A 69 24.67 8.10 9.47
C ASN A 69 23.51 8.01 8.46
N LYS A 70 22.26 8.27 8.85
CA LYS A 70 21.07 8.10 7.98
C LYS A 70 21.16 8.89 6.67
N THR A 71 21.81 10.05 6.67
CA THR A 71 22.08 10.83 5.45
C THR A 71 22.97 10.06 4.47
N HIS A 72 24.02 9.40 4.97
CA HIS A 72 24.91 8.58 4.13
C HIS A 72 24.18 7.34 3.58
N VAL A 73 23.32 6.72 4.40
CA VAL A 73 22.47 5.60 3.95
C VAL A 73 21.56 6.03 2.81
N TRP A 74 20.89 7.18 2.94
CA TRP A 74 20.03 7.70 1.88
C TRP A 74 20.79 7.99 0.58
N HIS A 75 21.95 8.65 0.67
CA HIS A 75 22.80 8.89 -0.50
C HIS A 75 23.26 7.59 -1.16
N ALA A 76 23.63 6.57 -0.38
CA ALA A 76 23.99 5.27 -0.92
C ALA A 76 22.81 4.60 -1.67
N MET A 77 21.59 4.72 -1.14
CA MET A 77 20.37 4.25 -1.81
C MET A 77 20.13 4.98 -3.13
N LEU A 78 20.32 6.31 -3.18
CA LEU A 78 20.23 7.11 -4.41
C LEU A 78 21.29 6.69 -5.44
N CYS A 79 22.54 6.50 -5.02
CA CYS A 79 23.61 5.98 -5.88
C CYS A 79 23.26 4.61 -6.46
N GLY A 80 22.72 3.70 -5.64
CA GLY A 80 22.28 2.38 -6.10
C GLY A 80 21.07 2.40 -7.03
N TYR A 81 20.22 3.43 -6.94
CA TYR A 81 19.13 3.65 -7.90
C TYR A 81 19.65 4.20 -9.23
N MET A 82 20.63 5.10 -9.18
CA MET A 82 21.24 5.73 -10.37
C MET A 82 22.21 4.82 -11.12
N SER A 83 22.86 3.88 -10.42
CA SER A 83 23.76 2.91 -11.07
C SER A 83 23.02 1.90 -11.95
N LYS A 84 21.68 1.93 -11.97
CA LYS A 84 20.86 1.13 -12.87
C LYS A 84 20.70 1.82 -14.23
N ASN A 85 20.93 1.05 -15.30
CA ASN A 85 20.91 1.44 -16.71
C ASN A 85 22.02 2.42 -17.08
N THR A 86 23.27 1.92 -17.02
CA THR A 86 24.47 2.58 -17.54
C THR A 86 24.49 2.82 -19.05
N GLU A 87 23.35 2.69 -19.75
CA GLU A 87 23.20 3.06 -21.17
C GLU A 87 22.04 4.05 -21.36
N GLU A 88 20.92 3.92 -20.62
CA GLU A 88 19.76 4.84 -20.74
C GLU A 88 19.80 6.02 -19.75
N ARG A 89 20.40 5.87 -18.55
CA ARG A 89 20.37 6.91 -17.50
C ARG A 89 21.67 7.68 -17.30
N ASN A 90 22.71 7.40 -18.10
CA ASN A 90 24.02 8.07 -17.94
C ASN A 90 23.97 9.60 -18.05
N ASN A 91 22.89 10.16 -18.60
CA ASN A 91 22.65 11.60 -18.69
C ASN A 91 21.36 12.05 -17.96
N GLU A 92 20.66 11.16 -17.27
CA GLU A 92 19.48 11.55 -16.49
C GLU A 92 19.93 12.08 -15.13
N GLN A 93 19.65 13.37 -14.88
CA GLN A 93 19.84 13.94 -13.56
C GLN A 93 18.64 13.53 -12.68
N LEU A 94 18.90 13.07 -11.45
CA LEU A 94 17.84 12.94 -10.47
C LEU A 94 17.19 14.31 -10.28
N SER A 95 15.87 14.34 -10.37
CA SER A 95 15.12 15.53 -9.98
C SER A 95 15.42 15.86 -8.51
N ASP A 96 15.55 17.16 -8.21
CA ASP A 96 15.81 17.67 -6.87
C ASP A 96 14.84 17.12 -5.80
N LYS A 97 13.64 16.66 -6.19
CA LYS A 97 12.66 16.00 -5.31
C LYS A 97 13.18 14.72 -4.62
N TRP A 98 14.25 14.11 -5.14
CA TRP A 98 14.88 12.90 -4.58
C TRP A 98 15.93 13.21 -3.52
N CYS A 99 16.49 14.42 -3.54
CA CYS A 99 17.61 14.81 -2.69
C CYS A 99 17.24 14.99 -1.20
N PRO A 100 16.05 15.51 -0.84
CA PRO A 100 15.68 15.62 0.57
C PRO A 100 15.73 14.27 1.28
N LEU A 101 16.31 14.29 2.48
CA LEU A 101 16.25 13.14 3.38
C LEU A 101 14.78 12.86 3.71
N PRO A 102 14.31 11.60 3.64
CA PRO A 102 12.94 11.28 4.00
C PRO A 102 12.64 11.73 5.44
N GLU A 103 11.70 12.66 5.59
CA GLU A 103 11.26 13.18 6.89
C GLU A 103 10.38 12.14 7.61
N GLU A 104 10.29 12.23 8.94
CA GLU A 104 9.57 11.33 9.85
C GLU A 104 10.22 9.95 10.11
N ASP A 105 11.15 9.93 11.07
CA ASP A 105 11.68 8.68 11.66
C ASP A 105 10.94 8.26 12.96
N SER A 106 9.88 9.00 13.33
CA SER A 106 9.11 8.78 14.56
C SER A 106 7.79 8.05 14.35
N THR A 107 7.32 7.93 13.11
CA THR A 107 6.07 7.22 12.81
C THR A 107 6.27 5.72 13.06
N PRO A 108 5.47 5.09 13.95
CA PRO A 108 5.58 3.65 14.21
C PRO A 108 5.58 2.82 12.93
N GLN A 109 6.45 1.81 12.86
CA GLN A 109 6.66 1.03 11.64
C GLN A 109 5.35 0.42 11.09
N PHE A 110 4.46 -0.07 11.95
CA PHE A 110 3.22 -0.69 11.49
C PHE A 110 2.29 0.30 10.77
N LEU A 111 2.32 1.59 11.12
CA LEU A 111 1.55 2.62 10.43
C LEU A 111 2.12 2.89 9.04
N ARG A 112 3.45 2.90 8.90
CA ARG A 112 4.10 3.03 7.59
C ARG A 112 3.80 1.83 6.70
N TRP A 113 3.79 0.62 7.26
CA TRP A 113 3.38 -0.59 6.54
C TRP A 113 1.89 -0.58 6.17
N LEU A 114 1.03 -0.05 7.05
CA LEU A 114 -0.40 0.15 6.76
C LEU A 114 -0.60 1.12 5.59
N GLU A 115 0.15 2.23 5.55
CA GLU A 115 0.13 3.17 4.42
C GLU A 115 0.63 2.53 3.13
N GLU A 116 1.74 1.79 3.17
CA GLU A 116 2.28 1.08 2.01
C GLU A 116 1.28 0.04 1.48
N TRP A 117 0.72 -0.78 2.37
CA TRP A 117 -0.29 -1.77 2.03
C TRP A 117 -1.51 -1.12 1.39
N SER A 118 -1.98 0.01 1.95
CA SER A 118 -3.15 0.72 1.45
C SER A 118 -2.94 1.30 0.05
N ARG A 119 -1.74 1.84 -0.20
CA ARG A 119 -1.37 2.33 -1.54
C ARG A 119 -1.39 1.19 -2.55
N GLN A 120 -0.72 0.07 -2.24
CA GLN A 120 -0.70 -1.11 -3.11
C GLN A 120 -2.12 -1.66 -3.33
N PHE A 121 -2.91 -1.74 -2.26
CA PHE A 121 -4.29 -2.20 -2.34
C PHE A 121 -5.14 -1.34 -3.27
N CYS A 122 -5.06 -0.01 -3.18
CA CYS A 122 -5.85 0.88 -4.03
C CYS A 122 -5.48 0.75 -5.52
N GLU A 123 -4.20 0.60 -5.83
CA GLU A 123 -3.74 0.33 -7.20
C GLU A 123 -4.22 -1.03 -7.71
N GLU A 124 -4.11 -2.07 -6.89
CA GLU A 124 -4.59 -3.42 -7.23
C GLU A 124 -6.12 -3.45 -7.39
N LYS A 125 -6.86 -2.78 -6.51
CA LYS A 125 -8.33 -2.67 -6.55
C LYS A 125 -8.78 -2.04 -7.86
N LYS A 126 -8.11 -0.98 -8.31
CA LYS A 126 -8.35 -0.36 -9.62
C LYS A 126 -8.07 -1.34 -10.75
N THR A 127 -6.84 -1.81 -10.84
CA THR A 127 -6.34 -2.61 -11.98
C THR A 127 -7.08 -3.94 -12.11
N LYS A 128 -7.26 -4.67 -11.02
CA LYS A 128 -7.92 -5.98 -11.04
C LYS A 128 -9.40 -5.88 -11.37
N THR A 129 -10.11 -4.85 -10.87
CA THR A 129 -11.53 -4.68 -11.22
C THR A 129 -11.70 -4.23 -12.66
N LEU A 130 -10.81 -3.38 -13.18
CA LEU A 130 -10.81 -3.01 -14.60
C LEU A 130 -10.54 -4.21 -15.51
N SER A 131 -9.64 -5.12 -15.12
CA SER A 131 -9.41 -6.38 -15.84
C SER A 131 -10.62 -7.31 -15.76
N LEU A 132 -11.25 -7.45 -14.58
CA LEU A 132 -12.48 -8.22 -14.41
C LEU A 132 -13.60 -7.66 -15.31
N GLU A 133 -13.76 -6.34 -15.35
CA GLU A 133 -14.69 -5.67 -16.25
C GLU A 133 -14.35 -6.04 -17.70
N LYS A 134 -13.12 -5.77 -18.18
CA LYS A 134 -12.69 -6.04 -19.56
C LYS A 134 -13.01 -7.46 -20.04
N LEU A 135 -12.70 -8.45 -19.20
CA LEU A 135 -12.70 -9.86 -19.58
C LEU A 135 -14.06 -10.54 -19.40
N CYS A 136 -14.93 -9.96 -18.57
CA CYS A 136 -16.29 -10.46 -18.36
C CYS A 136 -17.36 -9.65 -19.10
N LEU A 137 -17.01 -8.51 -19.72
CA LEU A 137 -17.92 -7.76 -20.59
C LEU A 137 -18.36 -8.60 -21.78
N ASP A 138 -19.67 -8.62 -22.00
CA ASP A 138 -20.24 -9.12 -23.22
C ASP A 138 -20.12 -8.03 -24.29
N ASN A 139 -19.30 -8.29 -25.31
CA ASN A 139 -19.09 -7.37 -26.43
C ASN A 139 -20.30 -7.46 -27.37
N ASP A 140 -21.47 -6.98 -26.94
CA ASP A 140 -22.69 -6.94 -27.73
C ASP A 140 -22.60 -5.97 -28.94
N LYS A 141 -21.38 -5.50 -29.26
CA LYS A 141 -20.99 -4.49 -30.27
C LYS A 141 -21.68 -3.13 -30.12
N ASP A 142 -22.58 -2.99 -29.16
CA ASP A 142 -23.32 -1.77 -28.88
C ASP A 142 -22.51 -0.84 -27.97
N THR A 143 -21.77 0.06 -28.62
CA THR A 143 -20.92 1.08 -27.98
C THR A 143 -21.71 2.18 -27.27
N THR A 144 -23.05 2.12 -27.26
CA THR A 144 -23.92 3.15 -26.68
C THR A 144 -24.33 2.89 -25.22
N LYS A 145 -24.08 1.70 -24.66
CA LYS A 145 -24.56 1.31 -23.31
C LYS A 145 -23.53 1.56 -22.20
N SER A 146 -23.97 2.19 -21.10
CA SER A 146 -23.15 2.44 -19.90
C SER A 146 -23.30 1.35 -18.82
N GLY A 147 -22.34 1.30 -17.88
CA GLY A 147 -22.19 0.40 -16.71
C GLY A 147 -23.34 -0.56 -16.38
N ALA A 148 -24.50 -0.03 -15.96
CA ALA A 148 -25.66 -0.83 -15.52
C ALA A 148 -26.30 -1.69 -16.63
N TYR A 149 -26.17 -1.27 -17.89
CA TYR A 149 -26.84 -1.87 -19.06
C TYR A 149 -25.94 -2.79 -19.90
N LYS A 150 -24.67 -2.95 -19.50
CA LYS A 150 -23.75 -3.92 -20.10
C LYS A 150 -24.18 -5.35 -19.75
N SER A 151 -24.22 -6.24 -20.74
CA SER A 151 -24.30 -7.68 -20.51
C SER A 151 -22.92 -8.20 -20.09
N TYR A 152 -22.91 -9.27 -19.30
CA TYR A 152 -21.69 -9.96 -18.88
C TYR A 152 -21.81 -11.42 -19.30
N HIS A 153 -20.78 -11.98 -19.92
CA HIS A 153 -20.79 -13.36 -20.41
C HIS A 153 -20.08 -14.28 -19.40
N LEU A 154 -20.80 -14.69 -18.35
CA LEU A 154 -20.24 -15.51 -17.28
C LEU A 154 -19.94 -16.96 -17.67
N SER A 155 -20.45 -17.40 -18.81
CA SER A 155 -20.10 -18.69 -19.43
C SER A 155 -18.78 -18.65 -20.19
N ASP A 156 -18.16 -17.47 -20.37
CA ASP A 156 -16.84 -17.37 -20.99
C ASP A 156 -15.75 -17.98 -20.09
N PRO A 157 -14.93 -18.93 -20.59
CA PRO A 157 -13.86 -19.52 -19.79
C PRO A 157 -12.82 -18.53 -19.28
N ASN A 158 -12.51 -17.46 -20.03
CA ASN A 158 -11.59 -16.42 -19.58
C ASN A 158 -12.22 -15.58 -18.47
N CYS A 159 -13.50 -15.23 -18.59
CA CYS A 159 -14.22 -14.55 -17.51
C CYS A 159 -14.23 -15.39 -16.23
N ILE A 160 -14.55 -16.70 -16.32
CA ILE A 160 -14.54 -17.62 -15.17
C ILE A 160 -13.15 -17.67 -14.53
N SER A 161 -12.10 -17.83 -15.34
CA SER A 161 -10.71 -17.88 -14.85
C SER A 161 -10.30 -16.60 -14.12
N TRP A 162 -10.61 -15.44 -14.70
CA TRP A 162 -10.31 -14.16 -14.10
C TRP A 162 -11.13 -13.87 -12.85
N TYR A 163 -12.41 -14.26 -12.85
CA TYR A 163 -13.26 -14.18 -11.69
C TYR A 163 -12.65 -14.94 -10.50
N ASN A 164 -12.25 -16.20 -10.69
CA ASN A 164 -11.64 -17.01 -9.63
C ASN A 164 -10.34 -16.36 -9.09
N THR A 165 -9.55 -15.76 -9.98
CA THR A 165 -8.33 -15.02 -9.60
C THR A 165 -8.66 -13.77 -8.81
N TYR A 166 -9.69 -13.03 -9.22
CA TYR A 166 -10.17 -11.83 -8.54
C TYR A 166 -10.77 -12.16 -7.17
N GLU A 167 -11.55 -13.24 -7.06
CA GLU A 167 -12.11 -13.74 -5.80
C GLU A 167 -11.03 -14.11 -4.79
N ALA A 168 -10.03 -14.89 -5.23
CA ALA A 168 -8.91 -15.28 -4.37
C ALA A 168 -8.15 -14.04 -3.87
N TRP A 169 -7.91 -13.06 -4.74
CA TRP A 169 -7.30 -11.79 -4.37
C TRP A 169 -8.17 -11.02 -3.37
N LEU A 170 -9.47 -10.86 -3.64
CA LEU A 170 -10.38 -10.08 -2.81
C LEU A 170 -10.50 -10.68 -1.41
N ARG A 171 -10.63 -12.00 -1.32
CA ARG A 171 -10.61 -12.73 -0.04
C ARG A 171 -9.31 -12.46 0.73
N SER A 172 -8.15 -12.58 0.05
CA SER A 172 -6.85 -12.33 0.68
C SER A 172 -6.73 -10.91 1.23
N LYS A 173 -7.15 -9.89 0.47
CA LYS A 173 -7.12 -8.50 0.91
C LYS A 173 -8.12 -8.21 2.02
N ASN A 174 -9.29 -8.83 1.98
CA ASN A 174 -10.28 -8.71 3.05
C ASN A 174 -9.76 -9.27 4.38
N ASP A 175 -9.08 -10.42 4.35
CA ASP A 175 -8.48 -11.02 5.54
C ASP A 175 -7.32 -10.16 6.08
N GLN A 176 -6.47 -9.63 5.19
CA GLN A 176 -5.41 -8.68 5.56
C GLN A 176 -5.98 -7.40 6.19
N TRP A 177 -7.04 -6.83 5.62
CA TRP A 177 -7.65 -5.60 6.11
C TRP A 177 -8.24 -5.76 7.52
N LYS A 178 -8.81 -6.92 7.84
CA LYS A 178 -9.27 -7.22 9.21
C LYS A 178 -8.12 -7.13 10.21
N GLY A 179 -6.97 -7.73 9.89
CA GLY A 179 -5.77 -7.67 10.74
C GLY A 179 -5.26 -6.24 10.90
N TRP A 180 -5.26 -5.44 9.83
CA TRP A 180 -4.89 -4.03 9.90
C TRP A 180 -5.83 -3.21 10.78
N LYS A 181 -7.15 -3.39 10.64
CA LYS A 181 -8.15 -2.73 11.49
C LYS A 181 -7.93 -3.06 12.96
N GLU A 182 -7.81 -4.34 13.28
CA GLU A 182 -7.58 -4.80 14.65
C GLU A 182 -6.29 -4.23 15.25
N LYS A 183 -5.19 -4.26 14.49
CA LYS A 183 -3.90 -3.71 14.96
C LYS A 183 -3.99 -2.20 15.22
N TYR A 184 -4.65 -1.46 14.33
CA TYR A 184 -4.83 -0.01 14.47
C TYR A 184 -5.73 0.33 15.67
N GLU A 185 -6.85 -0.36 15.83
CA GLU A 185 -7.75 -0.18 16.97
C GLU A 185 -7.05 -0.42 18.31
N ASN A 186 -6.21 -1.45 18.41
CA ASN A 186 -5.45 -1.74 19.62
C ASN A 186 -4.40 -0.67 19.91
N TYR A 187 -3.70 -0.19 18.88
CA TYR A 187 -2.76 0.92 19.02
C TYR A 187 -3.42 2.20 19.52
N GLU A 188 -4.62 2.53 19.04
CA GLU A 188 -5.35 3.71 19.52
C GLU A 188 -5.84 3.55 20.96
N LYS A 189 -6.25 2.34 21.37
CA LYS A 189 -6.60 2.04 22.78
C LYS A 189 -5.40 2.21 23.71
N GLU A 190 -4.22 1.77 23.29
CA GLU A 190 -2.98 1.87 24.08
C GLU A 190 -2.51 3.32 24.29
N LYS A 191 -2.89 4.25 23.42
CA LYS A 191 -2.59 5.69 23.59
C LYS A 191 -3.44 6.38 24.67
N VAL A 192 -4.59 5.83 25.01
CA VAL A 192 -5.50 6.43 25.99
C VAL A 192 -5.06 5.99 27.38
N ASP A 193 -4.33 6.86 28.08
CA ASP A 193 -3.87 6.61 29.46
C ASP A 193 -5.08 6.52 30.43
N PRO A 194 -5.26 5.41 31.17
CA PRO A 194 -6.28 5.31 32.23
C PRO A 194 -6.09 6.32 33.38
N SER A 195 -4.93 6.98 33.46
CA SER A 195 -4.48 7.74 34.63
C SER A 195 -4.79 9.24 34.60
N THR A 196 -5.53 9.73 33.59
CA THR A 196 -5.92 11.15 33.49
C THR A 196 -7.38 11.36 33.91
N PRO A 197 -7.69 11.57 35.20
CA PRO A 197 -9.04 11.94 35.62
C PRO A 197 -9.33 13.37 35.18
N GLY A 198 -10.16 13.57 34.15
CA GLY A 198 -10.73 14.89 33.86
C GLY A 198 -10.92 15.28 32.39
N VAL A 199 -10.46 14.48 31.42
CA VAL A 199 -10.91 14.66 30.03
C VAL A 199 -11.94 13.58 29.74
N SER A 200 -13.20 13.86 30.09
CA SER A 200 -14.33 13.12 29.55
C SER A 200 -14.47 13.47 28.07
N SER A 201 -13.58 12.95 27.23
CA SER A 201 -14.03 12.49 25.93
C SER A 201 -15.04 11.37 26.20
N PRO A 202 -16.20 11.31 25.51
CA PRO A 202 -17.10 10.16 25.63
C PRO A 202 -16.28 8.88 25.40
N PRO A 203 -16.70 7.69 25.87
CA PRO A 203 -16.05 6.44 25.50
C PRO A 203 -16.08 6.36 23.97
N GLY A 204 -14.99 6.83 23.37
CA GLY A 204 -14.85 6.92 21.94
C GLY A 204 -14.72 5.50 21.51
N THR A 205 -15.83 4.91 21.08
CA THR A 205 -15.78 3.70 20.28
C THR A 205 -14.70 3.98 19.24
N PRO A 206 -13.63 3.17 19.13
CA PRO A 206 -12.68 3.32 18.04
C PRO A 206 -13.53 3.50 16.78
N SER A 207 -13.35 4.61 16.06
CA SER A 207 -14.10 4.86 14.84
C SER A 207 -14.01 3.57 14.02
N GLN A 208 -15.13 2.98 13.62
CA GLN A 208 -15.11 1.78 12.76
C GLN A 208 -14.30 2.04 11.47
N ASN A 209 -14.07 3.31 11.15
CA ASN A 209 -13.28 3.78 10.03
C ASN A 209 -11.89 4.30 10.42
N GLY A 210 -11.45 4.19 11.67
CA GLY A 210 -10.26 4.87 12.19
C GLY A 210 -8.97 4.55 11.41
N ALA A 211 -8.78 3.27 11.02
CA ALA A 211 -7.65 2.86 10.20
C ALA A 211 -7.70 3.47 8.79
N GLU A 212 -8.89 3.56 8.20
CA GLU A 212 -9.07 4.17 6.88
C GLU A 212 -8.93 5.69 6.92
N GLU A 213 -9.48 6.34 7.95
CA GLU A 213 -9.35 7.78 8.19
C GLU A 213 -7.88 8.17 8.37
N TYR A 214 -7.13 7.37 9.13
CA TYR A 214 -5.68 7.52 9.27
C TYR A 214 -4.99 7.48 7.91
N VAL A 215 -5.21 6.40 7.15
CA VAL A 215 -4.58 6.22 5.84
C VAL A 215 -4.93 7.37 4.89
N LYS A 216 -6.20 7.79 4.83
CA LYS A 216 -6.65 8.91 4.01
C LYS A 216 -5.95 10.22 4.37
N SER A 217 -5.68 10.44 5.65
CA SER A 217 -4.98 11.65 6.12
C SER A 217 -3.49 11.67 5.76
N LYS A 218 -2.87 10.50 5.54
CA LYS A 218 -1.44 10.36 5.27
C LYS A 218 -1.10 10.12 3.81
N CYS A 219 -2.04 9.57 3.04
CA CYS A 219 -1.81 9.14 1.67
C CYS A 219 -2.99 9.55 0.78
N GLU A 220 -2.83 10.65 0.05
CA GLU A 220 -3.83 11.13 -0.92
C GLU A 220 -4.18 10.08 -1.98
N GLN A 221 -3.18 9.29 -2.42
CA GLN A 221 -3.34 8.22 -3.40
C GLN A 221 -4.05 6.97 -2.84
N CYS A 222 -4.24 6.91 -1.52
CA CYS A 222 -4.92 5.80 -0.84
C CYS A 222 -6.43 6.06 -0.71
N ASN A 223 -6.97 7.06 -1.42
CA ASN A 223 -8.40 7.36 -1.44
C ASN A 223 -9.17 6.42 -2.38
N CYS A 224 -9.35 5.17 -1.95
CA CYS A 224 -10.09 4.15 -2.71
C CYS A 224 -11.17 3.43 -1.90
N ASN A 225 -11.65 4.03 -0.80
CA ASN A 225 -12.68 3.46 0.10
C ASN A 225 -12.38 2.00 0.53
N ILE A 226 -11.44 1.82 1.45
CA ILE A 226 -10.92 0.49 1.80
C ILE A 226 -11.98 -0.33 2.55
N ASN A 227 -12.79 0.29 3.40
CA ASN A 227 -13.86 -0.37 4.14
C ASN A 227 -14.95 -0.97 3.26
N SER A 228 -14.99 -0.59 1.99
CA SER A 228 -15.86 -1.21 0.99
C SER A 228 -15.50 -2.69 0.69
N LEU A 229 -14.31 -3.15 1.11
CA LEU A 229 -13.85 -4.55 1.00
C LEU A 229 -14.84 -5.56 1.59
N ASP A 230 -15.38 -5.28 2.78
CA ASP A 230 -16.27 -6.21 3.48
C ASP A 230 -17.57 -6.43 2.68
N ASP A 231 -18.07 -5.40 2.01
CA ASP A 231 -19.25 -5.49 1.15
C ASP A 231 -18.91 -6.20 -0.16
N MET A 232 -17.81 -5.82 -0.83
CA MET A 232 -17.36 -6.49 -2.05
C MET A 232 -17.16 -7.99 -1.82
N TYR A 233 -16.60 -8.37 -0.67
CA TYR A 233 -16.38 -9.76 -0.29
C TYR A 233 -17.69 -10.51 -0.02
N LYS A 234 -18.75 -9.85 0.44
CA LYS A 234 -20.08 -10.49 0.56
C LYS A 234 -20.69 -10.74 -0.82
N GLU A 235 -20.57 -9.78 -1.73
CA GLU A 235 -21.11 -9.91 -3.09
C GLU A 235 -20.42 -11.02 -3.88
N ILE A 236 -19.10 -11.18 -3.73
CA ILE A 236 -18.33 -12.16 -4.50
C ILE A 236 -18.58 -13.62 -4.07
N LYS A 237 -19.19 -13.88 -2.92
CA LYS A 237 -19.48 -15.26 -2.49
C LYS A 237 -20.54 -15.95 -3.34
N ASN A 238 -21.39 -15.18 -4.02
CA ASN A 238 -22.48 -15.68 -4.83
C ASN A 238 -22.34 -15.15 -6.27
N PRO A 239 -21.46 -15.76 -7.09
CA PRO A 239 -21.20 -15.28 -8.46
C PRO A 239 -22.48 -15.28 -9.30
N ASN A 240 -22.88 -14.09 -9.73
CA ASN A 240 -23.88 -13.89 -10.75
C ASN A 240 -23.64 -12.54 -11.44
N ILE A 241 -24.36 -12.27 -12.53
CA ILE A 241 -24.15 -11.04 -13.32
C ILE A 241 -24.35 -9.80 -12.45
N ASN A 242 -25.30 -9.83 -11.51
CA ASN A 242 -25.59 -8.69 -10.66
C ASN A 242 -24.48 -8.46 -9.62
N SER A 243 -23.88 -9.51 -9.04
CA SER A 243 -22.79 -9.34 -8.08
C SER A 243 -21.54 -8.76 -8.74
N ILE A 244 -21.20 -9.19 -9.96
CA ILE A 244 -20.10 -8.58 -10.72
C ILE A 244 -20.40 -7.11 -11.05
N LYS A 245 -21.62 -6.79 -11.51
CA LYS A 245 -22.04 -5.41 -11.76
C LYS A 245 -21.91 -4.52 -10.52
N GLN A 246 -22.33 -5.03 -9.36
CA GLN A 246 -22.26 -4.30 -8.09
C GLN A 246 -20.81 -4.07 -7.66
N ILE A 247 -19.94 -5.07 -7.77
CA ILE A 247 -18.50 -4.93 -7.47
C ILE A 247 -17.85 -3.87 -8.38
N VAL A 248 -18.09 -3.95 -9.70
CA VAL A 248 -17.53 -2.99 -10.66
C VAL A 248 -18.02 -1.57 -10.36
N GLN A 249 -19.33 -1.40 -10.20
CA GLN A 249 -19.91 -0.08 -9.88
C GLN A 249 -19.36 0.48 -8.58
N LYS A 250 -19.25 -0.34 -7.54
CA LYS A 250 -18.71 0.08 -6.25
C LYS A 250 -17.26 0.56 -6.39
N VAL A 251 -16.42 -0.11 -7.17
CA VAL A 251 -15.06 0.36 -7.41
C VAL A 251 -15.01 1.65 -8.21
N HIS A 252 -15.91 1.85 -9.18
CA HIS A 252 -16.04 3.14 -9.88
C HIS A 252 -16.44 4.27 -8.92
N ASP A 253 -17.33 3.99 -7.96
CA ASP A 253 -17.77 4.93 -6.93
C ASP A 253 -16.71 5.16 -5.84
N ASP A 254 -15.82 4.20 -5.62
CA ASP A 254 -14.79 4.27 -4.60
C ASP A 254 -13.55 5.03 -5.08
N ILE A 255 -13.27 5.03 -6.39
CA ILE A 255 -12.04 5.57 -6.97
C ILE A 255 -12.35 6.86 -7.74
N PRO A 256 -11.92 8.05 -7.26
CA PRO A 256 -12.24 9.34 -7.88
C PRO A 256 -11.91 9.43 -9.37
N GLU A 257 -10.80 8.83 -9.81
CA GLU A 257 -10.37 8.83 -11.21
C GLU A 257 -11.30 8.05 -12.16
N LEU A 258 -12.13 7.15 -11.61
CA LEU A 258 -13.08 6.35 -12.38
C LEU A 258 -14.46 7.01 -12.44
N LYS A 259 -14.84 7.81 -11.42
CA LYS A 259 -16.15 8.48 -11.31
C LYS A 259 -16.59 9.31 -12.52
N TYR A 260 -15.63 9.94 -13.21
CA TYR A 260 -15.91 10.94 -14.26
C TYR A 260 -15.66 10.43 -15.69
N LYS A 261 -15.32 9.15 -15.86
CA LYS A 261 -15.04 8.61 -17.19
C LYS A 261 -16.33 8.07 -17.80
N THR A 262 -16.75 8.67 -18.92
CA THR A 262 -17.74 8.04 -19.82
C THR A 262 -17.26 6.62 -20.18
N ALA A 263 -18.18 5.73 -20.56
CA ALA A 263 -17.85 4.32 -20.86
C ALA A 263 -16.67 4.17 -21.85
N ASN A 264 -16.54 5.08 -22.82
CA ASN A 264 -15.40 5.11 -23.76
C ASN A 264 -14.07 5.45 -23.08
N ASN A 265 -14.06 6.35 -22.10
CA ASN A 265 -12.85 6.72 -21.36
C ASN A 265 -12.40 5.60 -20.40
N VAL A 266 -13.32 4.77 -19.92
CA VAL A 266 -13.00 3.57 -19.15
C VAL A 266 -12.37 2.52 -20.06
N ILE A 267 -12.93 2.28 -21.26
CA ILE A 267 -12.37 1.36 -22.25
C ILE A 267 -10.94 1.78 -22.64
N THR A 268 -10.70 3.04 -23.00
CA THR A 268 -9.35 3.52 -23.32
C THR A 268 -8.39 3.42 -22.13
N ALA A 269 -8.86 3.69 -20.90
CA ALA A 269 -8.04 3.51 -19.71
C ALA A 269 -7.70 2.03 -19.44
N VAL A 270 -8.61 1.12 -19.76
CA VAL A 270 -8.45 -0.33 -19.65
C VAL A 270 -7.52 -0.88 -20.75
N GLU A 271 -7.60 -0.35 -21.97
CA GLU A 271 -6.71 -0.69 -23.08
C GLU A 271 -5.26 -0.30 -22.75
N ASN A 272 -5.05 0.92 -22.25
CA ASN A 272 -3.73 1.43 -21.88
C ASN A 272 -3.10 0.78 -20.63
N LEU A 273 -3.85 -0.02 -19.86
CA LEU A 273 -3.34 -0.74 -18.68
C LEU A 273 -2.83 -2.16 -19.02
N VAL A 274 -3.01 -2.62 -20.26
CA VAL A 274 -2.72 -3.99 -20.71
C VAL A 274 -1.58 -4.04 -21.76
N GLU A 275 -1.06 -2.89 -22.19
CA GLU A 275 0.24 -2.78 -22.90
C GLU A 275 1.40 -2.60 -21.90
#